data_AF-A0A7J2L654-F1
#
_entry.id   AF-A0A7J2L654-F1
#
_cell.length_a   1.000
_cell.length_b   1.000
_cell.length_c   1.000
_cell.angle_alpha   90.00
_cell.angle_beta   90.00
_cell.angle_gamma   90.00
#
_symmetry.space_group_name_H-M   'P 1'
#
loop_
_entity.id
_entity.type
_entity.pdbx_description
1 polymer ?
#
loop_
_entity_poly.entity_id
_entity_poly.type
_entity_poly.pdbx_seq_one_letter_code
_entity_poly.pdbx_strand_id
1 'polypeptide(L)'
;MDAEELSNILFFLTMYGPELPRILRSQERLKEIQRDPRGRIWIEKGEALGIFTISEGEIHVNWEAIRELKKKIIEMLEKCLENSS
;
A
#
# COMPACT_ATOMS: atom_id res chain seq x y z
N MET A 1 11.01 0.05 11.05
CA MET A 1 9.59 0.34 10.85
C MET A 1 9.08 0.99 12.11
N ASP A 2 8.63 2.23 12.00
CA ASP A 2 7.96 2.91 13.11
C ASP A 2 6.44 2.60 13.12
N ALA A 3 5.74 3.10 14.13
CA ALA A 3 4.31 2.84 14.31
C ALA A 3 3.44 3.45 13.19
N GLU A 4 3.88 4.55 12.60
CA GLU A 4 3.16 5.23 11.52
C GLU A 4 3.28 4.45 10.21
N GLU A 5 4.50 4.04 9.84
CA GLU A 5 4.78 3.17 8.69
C GLU A 5 3.97 1.88 8.80
N LEU A 6 3.96 1.23 9.97
CA LEU A 6 3.17 0.02 10.19
C LEU A 6 1.67 0.26 10.03
N SER A 7 1.13 1.35 10.59
CA SER A 7 -0.29 1.70 10.42
C SER A 7 -0.64 1.92 8.95
N ASN A 8 0.22 2.59 8.19
CA ASN A 8 0.00 2.84 6.77
C ASN A 8 0.02 1.53 5.97
N ILE A 9 0.96 0.63 6.27
CA ILE A 9 1.05 -0.70 5.63
C ILE A 9 -0.22 -1.52 5.89
N LEU A 10 -0.64 -1.61 7.15
CA LEU A 10 -1.83 -2.38 7.53
C LEU A 10 -3.08 -1.85 6.85
N PHE A 11 -3.27 -0.52 6.86
CA PHE A 11 -4.42 0.09 6.18
C PHE A 11 -4.39 -0.19 4.67
N PHE A 12 -3.23 0.01 4.03
CA PHE A 12 -3.08 -0.18 2.59
C PHE A 12 -3.40 -1.61 2.15
N LEU A 13 -2.89 -2.61 2.88
CA LEU A 13 -3.07 -4.02 2.55
C LEU A 13 -4.47 -4.54 2.87
N THR A 14 -5.12 -4.04 3.93
CA THR A 14 -6.37 -4.62 4.43
C THR A 14 -7.62 -4.02 3.81
N MET A 15 -7.61 -2.73 3.43
CA MET A 15 -8.83 -2.03 3.01
C MET A 15 -9.55 -2.70 1.84
N TYR A 16 -8.79 -3.09 0.80
CA TYR A 16 -9.33 -3.76 -0.38
C TYR A 16 -9.00 -5.26 -0.44
N GLY A 17 -8.18 -5.75 0.49
CA GLY A 17 -7.86 -7.16 0.69
C GLY A 17 -7.57 -7.90 -0.63
N PRO A 18 -8.30 -8.98 -0.95
CA PRO A 18 -8.07 -9.77 -2.17
C PRO A 18 -8.24 -9.01 -3.50
N GLU A 19 -9.01 -7.91 -3.53
CA GLU A 19 -9.22 -7.12 -4.76
C GLU A 19 -8.05 -6.19 -5.08
N LEU A 20 -7.12 -6.00 -4.13
CA LEU A 20 -5.96 -5.12 -4.26
C LEU A 20 -5.19 -5.32 -5.58
N PRO A 21 -4.85 -6.56 -6.01
CA PRO A 21 -4.10 -6.77 -7.25
C PRO A 21 -4.87 -6.35 -8.51
N ARG A 22 -6.21 -6.40 -8.48
CA ARG A 22 -7.07 -5.98 -9.59
C ARG A 22 -7.17 -4.46 -9.63
N ILE A 23 -7.33 -3.82 -8.48
CA ILE A 23 -7.38 -2.35 -8.34
C ILE A 23 -6.09 -1.72 -8.84
N LEU A 24 -4.93 -2.19 -8.37
CA LEU A 24 -3.63 -1.62 -8.72
C LEU A 24 -3.30 -1.71 -10.23
N ARG A 25 -3.97 -2.60 -10.97
CA ARG A 25 -3.78 -2.78 -12.42
C ARG A 25 -4.80 -2.02 -13.27
N SER A 26 -5.75 -1.30 -12.67
CA SER A 26 -6.82 -0.62 -13.38
C SER A 26 -6.87 0.87 -13.03
N GLN A 27 -6.49 1.70 -14.00
CA GLN A 27 -6.59 3.16 -13.88
C GLN A 27 -8.04 3.63 -13.66
N GLU A 28 -9.01 2.96 -14.28
CA GLU A 28 -10.42 3.25 -14.06
C GLU A 28 -10.82 3.03 -12.59
N ARG A 29 -10.45 1.89 -12.01
CA ARG A 29 -10.71 1.59 -10.59
C ARG A 29 -10.02 2.57 -9.65
N LEU A 30 -8.77 2.95 -9.95
CA LEU A 30 -8.05 3.95 -9.18
C LEU A 30 -8.76 5.31 -9.22
N LYS A 31 -9.28 5.72 -10.38
CA LYS A 31 -10.10 6.94 -10.54
C LYS A 31 -11.43 6.86 -9.78
N GLU A 32 -12.08 5.69 -9.73
CA GLU A 32 -13.28 5.47 -8.90
C GLU A 32 -12.97 5.62 -7.41
N ILE A 33 -11.89 4.98 -6.96
CA ILE A 33 -11.44 5.01 -5.55
C ILE A 33 -11.08 6.43 -5.11
N GLN A 34 -10.43 7.22 -5.97
CA GLN A 34 -10.09 8.62 -5.65
C GLN A 34 -11.32 9.49 -5.39
N ARG A 35 -12.50 9.12 -5.91
CA ARG A 35 -13.74 9.86 -5.66
C ARG A 35 -14.34 9.53 -4.31
N ASP A 36 -14.11 8.33 -3.78
CA ASP A 36 -14.58 7.86 -2.48
C ASP A 36 -13.76 8.45 -1.31
N PRO A 37 -14.38 9.00 -0.24
CA PRO A 37 -13.65 9.57 0.88
C PRO A 37 -12.68 8.60 1.57
N ARG A 38 -13.04 7.32 1.70
CA ARG A 38 -12.16 6.32 2.31
C ARG A 38 -11.07 5.89 1.33
N GLY A 39 -11.42 5.80 0.05
CA GLY A 39 -10.48 5.55 -1.04
C GLY A 39 -9.38 6.61 -1.16
N ARG A 40 -9.70 7.89 -0.91
CA ARG A 40 -8.69 8.96 -0.82
C ARG A 40 -7.69 8.71 0.30
N ILE A 41 -8.18 8.38 1.50
CA ILE A 41 -7.29 8.04 2.62
C ILE A 41 -6.39 6.87 2.25
N TRP A 42 -6.91 5.85 1.57
CA TRP A 42 -6.08 4.73 1.12
C TRP A 42 -5.01 5.13 0.10
N ILE A 43 -5.34 6.03 -0.83
CA ILE A 43 -4.36 6.60 -1.77
C ILE A 43 -3.30 7.39 -1.00
N GLU A 44 -3.69 8.27 -0.06
CA GLU A 44 -2.75 9.04 0.77
C GLU A 44 -1.80 8.13 1.55
N LYS A 45 -2.31 7.02 2.09
CA LYS A 45 -1.50 6.01 2.78
C LYS A 45 -0.55 5.29 1.81
N GLY A 46 -1.00 5.00 0.58
CA GLY A 46 -0.15 4.47 -0.47
C GLY A 46 0.93 5.45 -0.94
N GLU A 47 0.64 6.75 -1.03
CA GLU A 47 1.61 7.81 -1.33
C GLU A 47 2.66 7.92 -0.22
N ALA A 48 2.25 7.87 1.05
CA ALA A 48 3.17 7.86 2.20
C ALA A 48 4.13 6.66 2.19
N LEU A 49 3.71 5.53 1.60
CA LEU A 49 4.54 4.34 1.39
C LEU A 49 5.36 4.38 0.09
N GLY A 50 5.24 5.44 -0.71
CA GLY A 50 5.86 5.57 -2.03
C GLY A 50 5.28 4.64 -3.10
N ILE A 51 4.15 3.98 -2.83
CA ILE A 51 3.46 3.08 -3.75
C ILE A 51 2.72 3.88 -4.83
N PHE A 52 2.20 5.06 -4.49
CA PHE A 52 1.55 5.95 -5.45
C PHE A 52 2.34 7.23 -5.67
N THR A 53 2.20 7.75 -6.87
CA THR A 53 2.56 9.13 -7.20
C THR A 53 1.40 9.71 -8.01
N ILE A 54 0.89 10.85 -7.58
CA ILE A 54 -0.17 11.56 -8.31
C ILE A 54 0.47 12.66 -9.16
N SER A 55 0.32 12.56 -10.48
CA SER A 55 0.74 13.60 -11.42
C SER A 55 -0.35 13.88 -12.42
N GLU A 56 -0.66 15.15 -12.64
CA GLU A 56 -1.70 15.59 -13.60
C GLU A 56 -3.08 14.95 -13.35
N GLY A 57 -3.37 14.57 -12.10
CA GLY A 57 -4.63 13.91 -11.72
C GLY A 57 -4.67 12.41 -12.05
N GLU A 58 -3.57 11.81 -12.50
CA GLU A 58 -3.43 10.37 -12.70
C GLU A 58 -2.63 9.73 -11.56
N ILE A 59 -3.02 8.50 -11.18
CA ILE A 59 -2.38 7.73 -10.11
C ILE A 59 -1.41 6.75 -10.74
N HIS A 60 -0.12 6.96 -10.53
CA HIS A 60 0.93 6.04 -10.98
C HIS A 60 1.28 5.07 -9.86
N VAL A 61 1.33 3.77 -10.19
CA VAL A 61 1.71 2.72 -9.24
C VAL A 61 3.20 2.42 -9.37
N ASN A 62 3.94 2.65 -8.29
CA ASN A 62 5.33 2.27 -8.16
C ASN A 62 5.45 0.81 -7.74
N TRP A 63 5.62 -0.07 -8.72
CA TRP A 63 5.79 -1.51 -8.48
C TRP A 63 7.06 -1.85 -7.72
N GLU A 64 8.10 -1.03 -7.78
CA GLU A 64 9.33 -1.26 -7.03
C GLU A 64 9.10 -1.03 -5.53
N ALA A 65 8.37 0.03 -5.16
CA ALA A 65 7.97 0.27 -3.78
C ALA A 65 7.17 -0.91 -3.19
N ILE A 66 6.30 -1.55 -3.99
CA ILE A 66 5.58 -2.76 -3.57
C ILE A 66 6.53 -3.94 -3.33
N ARG A 67 7.56 -4.11 -4.18
CA ARG A 67 8.57 -5.16 -3.99
C ARG A 67 9.40 -4.94 -2.72
N GLU A 68 9.81 -3.71 -2.49
CA GLU A 68 10.56 -3.33 -1.28
C GLU A 68 9.70 -3.47 -0.02
N LEU A 69 8.41 -3.09 -0.08
CA LEU A 69 7.48 -3.30 1.02
C LEU A 69 7.33 -4.79 1.34
N LYS A 70 7.22 -5.66 0.33
CA LYS A 70 7.19 -7.11 0.53
C LYS A 70 8.42 -7.60 1.28
N LYS A 71 9.63 -7.17 0.89
CA LYS A 71 10.89 -7.56 1.57
C LYS A 71 10.88 -7.11 3.03
N LYS A 72 10.55 -5.84 3.30
CA LYS A 72 10.45 -5.29 4.67
C LYS A 72 9.50 -6.09 5.56
N ILE A 73 8.33 -6.47 5.05
CA ILE A 73 7.34 -7.26 5.80
C ILE A 73 7.89 -8.66 6.11
N ILE A 74 8.50 -9.33 5.13
CA ILE A 74 9.09 -10.67 5.33
C ILE A 74 10.19 -10.61 6.40
N GLU A 75 11.14 -9.68 6.27
CA GLU A 75 12.24 -9.51 7.23
C GLU A 75 11.73 -9.22 8.65
N MET A 76 10.66 -8.42 8.78
CA MET A 76 10.05 -8.13 10.07
C MET A 76 9.45 -9.40 10.69
N LEU A 77 8.69 -10.18 9.91
CA LEU A 77 8.07 -11.41 10.38
C LEU A 77 9.11 -12.47 10.74
N GLU A 78 10.18 -12.61 9.94
CA GLU A 78 11.30 -13.50 10.24
C GLU A 78 11.93 -13.18 11.59
N LYS A 79 12.22 -11.89 11.87
CA LYS A 79 12.74 -11.45 13.18
C LYS A 79 11.81 -11.76 14.36
N CYS A 80 10.49 -11.72 14.15
CA CYS A 80 9.53 -12.13 15.19
C CYS A 80 9.65 -13.63 15.49
N LEU A 81 9.85 -14.46 14.48
CA LEU A 81 9.97 -15.91 14.61
C LEU A 81 11.31 -16.33 15.22
N GLU A 82 12.39 -15.61 14.93
CA GLU A 82 13.72 -15.86 15.52
C GLU A 82 13.73 -15.66 17.04
N ASN A 83 12.98 -14.69 17.56
CA ASN A 83 12.83 -14.44 19.00
C ASN A 83 11.84 -15.40 19.70
N SER A 84 11.28 -16.35 18.95
CA SER A 84 10.32 -17.35 19.45
C SER A 84 10.96 -18.72 19.69
N SER A 85 12.28 -18.85 19.53
CA SER A 85 13.07 -20.09 19.64
C SER A 85 13.98 -20.09 20.87
#